data_AF-A0A380T7D6-F1
#
_entry.id   AF-A0A380T7D6-F1
#
_cell.length_a   1.000
_cell.length_b   1.000
_cell.length_c   1.000
_cell.angle_alpha   90.00
_cell.angle_beta   90.00
_cell.angle_gamma   90.00
#
_symmetry.space_group_name_H-M   'P 1'
#
loop_
_entity.id
_entity.type
_entity.pdbx_description
1 polymer ?
#
loop_
_entity_poly.entity_id
_entity_poly.type
_entity_poly.pdbx_seq_one_letter_code
_entity_poly.pdbx_strand_id
1 'polypeptide(L)'
;MTEAWTMRDEMERVRRVADSLCTGHAALRDRYASRALILDVSILGTSTWLVALSFVDPQLSDWLTPLDWDSRIWIGVLGVVTFFATIFQLKTDWKARADGHKRTLEVYAEVKREAGYILAAGEFDDDACKRVLARYDLASAVGLAIPEKEFLRQKQRHKLKVALSKHLDTHPSASLLLTRIRFWIKDNFESRGKNGSQS
;
A
#
# COMPACT_ATOMS: atom_id res chain seq x y z
N MET A 1 25.62 14.12 29.69
CA MET A 1 26.49 14.01 28.50
C MET A 1 25.72 13.23 27.45
N THR A 2 25.19 13.93 26.44
CA THR A 2 24.58 13.28 25.27
C THR A 2 25.72 12.65 24.46
N GLU A 3 25.78 11.32 24.39
CA GLU A 3 26.68 10.64 23.45
C GLU A 3 26.45 11.23 22.06
N ALA A 4 27.52 11.75 21.45
CA ALA A 4 27.48 12.21 20.08
C ALA A 4 27.17 10.99 19.20
N TRP A 5 26.08 11.07 18.42
CA TRP A 5 25.73 10.02 17.48
C TRP A 5 26.88 9.80 16.51
N THR A 6 27.30 8.55 16.34
CA THR A 6 28.30 8.23 15.32
C THR A 6 27.65 8.27 13.94
N MET A 7 28.45 8.53 12.89
CA MET A 7 27.96 8.49 11.51
C MET A 7 27.33 7.13 11.16
N ARG A 8 27.86 6.05 11.78
CA ARG A 8 27.32 4.70 11.68
C ARG A 8 25.89 4.60 12.22
N ASP A 9 25.63 5.15 13.41
CA ASP A 9 24.31 5.13 14.03
C ASP A 9 23.29 5.88 13.17
N GLU A 10 23.71 7.01 12.59
CA GLU A 10 22.87 7.81 11.71
C GLU A 10 22.55 7.06 10.40
N MET A 11 23.54 6.41 9.78
CA MET A 11 23.31 5.55 8.60
C MET A 11 22.38 4.36 8.93
N GLU A 12 22.53 3.74 10.10
CA GLU A 12 21.62 2.68 10.54
C GLU A 12 20.19 3.20 10.76
N ARG A 13 20.04 4.41 11.31
CA ARG A 13 18.73 5.07 11.48
C ARG A 13 18.09 5.35 10.12
N VAL A 14 18.82 5.98 9.20
CA VAL A 14 18.35 6.30 7.84
C VAL A 14 17.93 5.03 7.11
N ARG A 15 18.76 3.97 7.13
CA ARG A 15 18.43 2.68 6.50
C ARG A 15 17.13 2.10 7.06
N ARG A 16 16.95 2.10 8.39
CA ARG A 16 15.74 1.56 9.04
C ARG A 16 14.49 2.36 8.69
N VAL A 17 14.60 3.70 8.70
CA VAL A 17 13.48 4.58 8.35
C VAL A 17 13.12 4.42 6.87
N ALA A 18 14.10 4.44 5.98
CA ALA A 18 13.91 4.23 4.55
C ALA A 18 13.25 2.86 4.27
N ASP A 19 13.65 1.78 4.95
CA ASP A 19 13.02 0.46 4.79
C ASP A 19 11.54 0.42 5.26
N SER A 20 11.25 1.09 6.38
CA SER A 20 9.88 1.25 6.85
C SER A 20 9.03 2.06 5.85
N LEU A 21 9.58 3.16 5.30
CA LEU A 21 8.92 3.99 4.30
C LEU A 21 8.70 3.26 2.98
N CYS A 22 9.68 2.47 2.52
CA CYS A 22 9.52 1.58 1.37
C CYS A 22 8.32 0.64 1.54
N THR A 23 8.17 0.05 2.73
CA THR A 23 7.02 -0.81 3.00
C THR A 23 5.70 -0.03 2.98
N GLY A 24 5.69 1.18 3.53
CA GLY A 24 4.52 2.06 3.52
C GLY A 24 4.10 2.49 2.12
N HIS A 25 5.04 2.96 1.30
CA HIS A 25 4.80 3.40 -0.07
C HIS A 25 4.39 2.26 -0.99
N ALA A 26 5.02 1.09 -0.90
CA ALA A 26 4.59 -0.09 -1.65
C ALA A 26 3.14 -0.45 -1.33
N ALA A 27 2.78 -0.49 -0.04
CA ALA A 27 1.42 -0.83 0.38
C ALA A 27 0.36 0.21 -0.03
N LEU A 28 0.72 1.49 -0.13
CA LEU A 28 -0.18 2.54 -0.62
C LEU A 28 -0.30 2.52 -2.15
N ARG A 29 0.82 2.36 -2.87
CA ARG A 29 0.86 2.17 -4.33
C ARG A 29 -0.08 1.04 -4.73
N ASP A 30 0.11 -0.15 -4.16
CA ASP A 30 -0.68 -1.33 -4.53
C ASP A 30 -2.17 -1.13 -4.24
N ARG A 31 -2.50 -0.50 -3.10
CA ARG A 31 -3.89 -0.21 -2.73
C ARG A 31 -4.56 0.76 -3.71
N TYR A 32 -3.89 1.83 -4.11
CA TYR A 32 -4.45 2.78 -5.07
C TYR A 32 -4.51 2.19 -6.47
N ALA A 33 -3.51 1.41 -6.89
CA ALA A 33 -3.52 0.70 -8.16
C ALA A 33 -4.68 -0.30 -8.26
N SER A 34 -4.92 -1.11 -7.21
CA SER A 34 -6.06 -2.04 -7.20
C SER A 34 -7.40 -1.31 -7.23
N ARG A 35 -7.54 -0.20 -6.49
CA ARG A 35 -8.78 0.60 -6.51
C ARG A 35 -9.05 1.21 -7.88
N ALA A 36 -8.01 1.76 -8.53
CA ALA A 36 -8.10 2.25 -9.89
C ALA A 36 -8.54 1.14 -10.85
N LEU A 37 -7.87 -0.02 -10.79
CA LEU A 37 -8.20 -1.14 -11.65
C LEU A 37 -9.64 -1.64 -11.46
N ILE A 38 -10.10 -1.79 -10.22
CA ILE A 38 -11.47 -2.24 -9.92
C ILE A 38 -12.49 -1.25 -10.51
N LEU A 39 -12.27 0.05 -10.33
CA LEU A 39 -13.17 1.07 -10.86
C LEU A 39 -13.17 1.07 -12.40
N ASP A 40 -12.00 1.03 -13.03
CA ASP A 40 -11.87 0.96 -14.48
C ASP A 40 -12.58 -0.28 -15.06
N VAL A 41 -12.33 -1.45 -14.49
CA VAL A 41 -12.96 -2.71 -14.92
C VAL A 41 -14.48 -2.65 -14.71
N SER A 42 -14.96 -2.06 -13.62
CA SER A 42 -16.39 -1.89 -13.40
C SER A 42 -17.04 -0.96 -14.42
N ILE A 43 -16.42 0.18 -14.73
CA ILE A 43 -16.92 1.14 -15.72
C ILE A 43 -16.93 0.48 -17.11
N LEU A 44 -15.85 -0.20 -17.50
CA LEU A 44 -15.76 -0.92 -18.77
C LEU A 44 -16.81 -2.04 -18.85
N GLY A 45 -16.97 -2.82 -17.79
CA GLY A 45 -17.96 -3.89 -17.71
C GLY A 45 -19.38 -3.37 -17.85
N THR A 46 -19.76 -2.34 -17.08
CA THR A 46 -21.10 -1.75 -17.16
C THR A 46 -21.33 -1.04 -18.49
N SER A 47 -20.33 -0.35 -19.05
CA SER A 47 -20.46 0.29 -20.38
C SER A 47 -20.65 -0.75 -21.48
N THR A 48 -19.88 -1.84 -21.46
CA THR A 48 -20.02 -2.95 -22.41
C THR A 48 -21.39 -3.61 -22.28
N TRP A 49 -21.86 -3.79 -21.05
CA TRP A 49 -23.20 -4.31 -20.76
C TRP A 49 -24.30 -3.41 -21.32
N LEU A 50 -24.21 -2.09 -21.10
CA LEU A 50 -25.17 -1.12 -21.64
C LEU A 50 -25.21 -1.12 -23.16
N VAL A 51 -24.05 -1.23 -23.82
CA VAL A 51 -23.97 -1.36 -25.29
C VAL A 51 -24.62 -2.67 -25.74
N ALA A 52 -24.35 -3.79 -25.06
CA ALA A 52 -24.98 -5.07 -25.40
C ALA A 52 -26.51 -5.00 -25.29
N LEU A 53 -27.04 -4.41 -24.21
CA LEU A 53 -28.49 -4.21 -24.03
C LEU A 53 -29.13 -3.36 -25.14
N SER A 54 -28.37 -2.46 -25.79
CA SER A 54 -28.89 -1.66 -26.91
C SER A 54 -29.16 -2.48 -28.18
N PHE A 55 -28.60 -3.69 -28.28
CA PHE A 55 -28.78 -4.60 -29.42
C PHE A 55 -29.72 -5.78 -29.12
N VAL A 56 -30.10 -5.98 -27.85
CA VAL A 56 -30.97 -7.10 -27.44
C VAL A 56 -32.43 -6.76 -27.72
N ASP A 57 -33.18 -7.73 -28.25
CA ASP A 57 -34.63 -7.62 -28.46
C ASP A 57 -35.34 -7.30 -27.13
N PRO A 58 -36.28 -6.34 -27.08
CA PRO A 58 -37.03 -6.01 -25.87
C PRO A 58 -37.57 -7.21 -25.08
N GLN A 59 -37.98 -8.30 -25.74
CA GLN A 59 -38.50 -9.49 -25.07
C GLN A 59 -37.45 -10.24 -24.24
N LEU A 60 -36.20 -10.24 -24.70
CA LEU A 60 -35.06 -10.82 -23.96
C LEU A 60 -34.59 -9.89 -22.85
N SER A 61 -34.75 -8.58 -23.03
CA SER A 61 -34.35 -7.58 -22.03
C SER A 61 -35.09 -7.77 -20.70
N ASP A 62 -36.39 -8.10 -20.76
CA ASP A 62 -37.23 -8.28 -19.56
C ASP A 62 -36.76 -9.45 -18.68
N TRP A 63 -36.12 -10.48 -19.26
CA TRP A 63 -35.53 -11.58 -18.48
C TRP A 63 -34.20 -11.21 -17.81
N LEU A 64 -33.47 -10.25 -18.39
CA LEU A 64 -32.15 -9.83 -17.92
C LEU A 64 -32.20 -8.69 -16.90
N THR A 65 -33.30 -7.93 -16.85
CA THR A 65 -33.52 -6.90 -15.85
C THR A 65 -33.99 -7.50 -14.52
N PRO A 66 -33.25 -7.31 -13.42
CA PRO A 66 -33.77 -7.64 -12.11
C PRO A 66 -34.92 -6.69 -11.75
N LEU A 67 -35.96 -7.19 -11.06
CA LEU A 67 -36.99 -6.44 -10.34
C LEU A 67 -38.21 -5.91 -11.12
N ASP A 68 -38.57 -6.47 -12.29
CA ASP A 68 -39.74 -6.05 -13.10
C ASP A 68 -39.73 -4.54 -13.46
N TRP A 69 -38.55 -3.89 -13.47
CA TRP A 69 -38.41 -2.49 -13.87
C TRP A 69 -38.50 -2.36 -15.39
N ASP A 70 -39.05 -1.24 -15.87
CA ASP A 70 -38.98 -0.89 -17.29
C ASP A 70 -37.51 -0.87 -17.74
N SER A 71 -37.20 -1.70 -18.75
CA SER A 71 -35.86 -1.85 -19.32
C SER A 71 -35.21 -0.51 -19.69
N ARG A 72 -35.99 0.48 -20.14
CA ARG A 72 -35.50 1.82 -20.49
C ARG A 72 -35.08 2.60 -19.25
N ILE A 73 -35.85 2.52 -18.16
CA ILE A 73 -35.52 3.17 -16.89
C ILE A 73 -34.23 2.55 -16.32
N TRP A 74 -34.12 1.21 -16.35
CA TRP A 74 -32.93 0.50 -15.87
C TRP A 74 -31.66 0.88 -16.64
N ILE A 75 -31.73 0.91 -17.98
CA ILE A 75 -30.62 1.36 -18.84
C ILE A 75 -30.24 2.81 -18.52
N GLY A 76 -31.22 3.69 -18.33
CA GLY A 76 -30.99 5.09 -17.95
C GLY A 76 -30.28 5.22 -16.60
N VAL A 77 -30.72 4.48 -15.58
CA VAL A 77 -30.09 4.47 -14.25
C VAL A 77 -28.65 3.96 -14.33
N LEU A 78 -28.41 2.83 -15.00
CA LEU A 78 -27.06 2.31 -15.20
C LEU A 78 -26.15 3.30 -15.95
N GLY A 79 -26.69 3.99 -16.96
CA GLY A 79 -25.97 5.04 -17.68
C GLY A 79 -25.56 6.19 -16.76
N VAL A 80 -26.48 6.71 -15.94
CA VAL A 80 -26.20 7.78 -14.97
C VAL A 80 -25.16 7.34 -13.93
N VAL A 81 -25.27 6.12 -13.38
CA VAL A 81 -24.31 5.58 -12.41
C VAL A 81 -22.93 5.42 -13.04
N THR A 82 -22.85 4.90 -14.26
CA THR A 82 -21.58 4.72 -14.99
C THR A 82 -20.93 6.08 -15.27
N PHE A 83 -21.71 7.07 -15.70
CA PHE A 83 -21.22 8.43 -15.92
C PHE A 83 -20.69 9.07 -14.62
N PHE A 84 -21.42 8.94 -13.51
CA PHE A 84 -20.97 9.43 -12.22
C PHE A 84 -19.69 8.72 -11.74
N ALA A 85 -19.60 7.40 -11.95
CA ALA A 85 -18.41 6.62 -11.64
C ALA A 85 -17.18 7.12 -12.42
N THR A 86 -17.35 7.48 -13.71
CA THR A 86 -16.30 8.09 -14.54
C THR A 86 -15.86 9.46 -14.00
N ILE A 87 -16.78 10.32 -13.58
CA ILE A 87 -16.44 11.61 -12.93
C ILE A 87 -15.69 11.35 -11.62
N PHE A 88 -16.14 10.39 -10.82
CA PHE A 88 -15.49 10.04 -9.56
C PHE A 88 -14.07 9.50 -9.79
N GLN A 89 -13.86 8.67 -10.81
CA GLN A 89 -12.54 8.19 -11.24
C GLN A 89 -11.63 9.37 -11.60
N LEU A 90 -12.13 10.30 -12.43
CA LEU A 90 -11.39 11.50 -12.85
C LEU A 90 -11.02 12.39 -11.65
N LYS A 91 -11.93 12.55 -10.69
CA LYS A 91 -11.71 13.43 -9.53
C LYS A 91 -10.75 12.84 -8.49
N THR A 92 -10.76 11.52 -8.30
CA THR A 92 -9.97 10.87 -7.24
C THR A 92 -8.53 10.59 -7.64
N ASP A 93 -8.26 10.44 -8.93
CA ASP A 93 -6.94 10.24 -9.55
C ASP A 93 -6.07 9.22 -8.80
N TRP A 94 -6.64 8.04 -8.56
CA TRP A 94 -5.94 6.96 -7.88
C TRP A 94 -4.71 6.46 -8.65
N LYS A 95 -4.71 6.59 -9.98
CA LYS A 95 -3.57 6.23 -10.83
C LYS A 95 -2.37 7.14 -10.55
N ALA A 96 -2.54 8.47 -10.61
CA ALA A 96 -1.44 9.38 -10.31
C ALA A 96 -0.93 9.23 -8.87
N ARG A 97 -1.82 8.97 -7.90
CA ARG A 97 -1.41 8.69 -6.51
C ARG A 97 -0.59 7.41 -6.38
N ALA A 98 -0.99 6.34 -7.10
CA ALA A 98 -0.23 5.11 -7.12
C ALA A 98 1.17 5.34 -7.73
N ASP A 99 1.25 6.04 -8.86
CA ASP A 99 2.51 6.36 -9.53
C ASP A 99 3.42 7.25 -8.70
N GLY A 100 2.85 8.25 -8.03
CA GLY A 100 3.63 9.11 -7.16
C GLY A 100 4.20 8.36 -5.94
N HIS A 101 3.46 7.41 -5.35
CA HIS A 101 4.00 6.52 -4.33
C HIS A 101 5.03 5.52 -4.90
N LYS A 102 4.87 5.07 -6.16
CA LYS A 102 5.87 4.24 -6.84
C LYS A 102 7.21 4.98 -7.00
N ARG A 103 7.18 6.24 -7.47
CA ARG A 103 8.39 7.07 -7.60
C ARG A 103 9.05 7.32 -6.24
N THR A 104 8.25 7.65 -5.23
CA THR A 104 8.77 7.87 -3.86
C THR A 104 9.40 6.60 -3.29
N LEU A 105 8.78 5.44 -3.53
CA LEU A 105 9.33 4.13 -3.18
C LEU A 105 10.69 3.88 -3.84
N GLU A 106 10.84 4.19 -5.12
CA GLU A 106 12.09 3.98 -5.87
C GLU A 106 13.24 4.79 -5.27
N VAL A 107 13.00 6.06 -4.92
CA VAL A 107 14.02 6.92 -4.29
C VAL A 107 14.40 6.39 -2.90
N TYR A 108 13.43 6.03 -2.05
CA TYR A 108 13.77 5.45 -0.73
C TYR A 108 14.44 4.07 -0.83
N ALA A 109 14.12 3.28 -1.86
CA ALA A 109 14.77 2.01 -2.10
C ALA A 109 16.25 2.21 -2.47
N GLU A 110 16.56 3.23 -3.25
CA GLU A 110 17.93 3.64 -3.54
C GLU A 110 18.67 4.07 -2.27
N VAL A 111 18.09 4.97 -1.47
CA VAL A 111 18.68 5.40 -0.19
C VAL A 111 18.94 4.20 0.74
N LYS A 112 17.96 3.30 0.89
CA LYS A 112 18.11 2.08 1.71
C LYS A 112 19.27 1.23 1.22
N ARG A 113 19.40 1.06 -0.10
CA ARG A 113 20.45 0.24 -0.73
C ARG A 113 21.83 0.86 -0.50
N GLU A 114 21.98 2.15 -0.74
CA GLU A 114 23.27 2.85 -0.56
C GLU A 114 23.71 2.90 0.90
N ALA A 115 22.80 3.22 1.83
CA ALA A 115 23.09 3.13 3.25
C ALA A 115 23.47 1.70 3.64
N GLY A 116 22.83 0.69 3.03
CA GLY A 116 23.19 -0.71 3.21
C GLY A 116 24.62 -1.04 2.76
N TYR A 117 25.06 -0.50 1.62
CA TYR A 117 26.43 -0.70 1.13
C TYR A 117 27.48 -0.05 2.02
N ILE A 118 27.26 1.20 2.46
CA ILE A 118 28.17 1.89 3.38
C ILE A 118 28.28 1.12 4.71
N LEU A 119 27.14 0.69 5.27
CA LEU A 119 27.13 -0.08 6.51
C LEU A 119 27.81 -1.45 6.38
N ALA A 120 27.76 -2.08 5.20
CA ALA A 120 28.40 -3.36 4.95
C ALA A 120 29.91 -3.23 4.71
N ALA A 121 30.37 -2.13 4.10
CA ALA A 121 31.79 -1.86 3.89
C ALA A 121 32.53 -1.61 5.21
N GLY A 122 31.85 -1.06 6.22
CA GLY A 122 32.47 -0.74 7.52
C GLY A 122 33.37 0.51 7.50
N GLU A 123 33.65 1.04 6.32
CA GLU A 123 34.37 2.29 6.10
C GLU A 123 33.37 3.43 5.87
N PHE A 124 33.39 4.42 6.77
CA PHE A 124 32.48 5.57 6.73
C PHE A 124 33.19 6.77 6.09
N ASP A 125 33.26 6.74 4.77
CA ASP A 125 33.61 7.93 4.00
C ASP A 125 32.54 9.01 4.21
N ASP A 126 32.96 10.18 4.69
CA ASP A 126 32.09 11.30 5.03
C ASP A 126 31.35 11.83 3.80
N ASP A 127 32.02 11.86 2.63
CA ASP A 127 31.41 12.31 1.38
C ASP A 127 30.33 11.33 0.89
N ALA A 128 30.58 10.02 0.98
CA ALA A 128 29.58 9.01 0.69
C ALA A 128 28.36 9.11 1.64
N CYS A 129 28.58 9.32 2.93
CA CYS A 129 27.51 9.47 3.91
C CYS A 129 26.67 10.72 3.64
N LYS A 130 27.31 11.87 3.40
CA LYS A 130 26.64 13.13 3.03
C LYS A 130 25.80 13.00 1.77
N ARG A 131 26.29 12.28 0.75
CA ARG A 131 25.52 12.01 -0.48
C ARG A 131 24.23 11.22 -0.20
N VAL A 132 24.29 10.19 0.65
CA VAL A 132 23.11 9.41 1.02
C VAL A 132 22.12 10.25 1.84
N LEU A 133 22.61 11.07 2.76
CA LEU A 133 21.76 12.00 3.53
C LEU A 133 21.07 13.03 2.63
N ALA A 134 21.81 13.64 1.71
CA ALA A 134 21.24 14.58 0.75
C ALA A 134 20.13 13.94 -0.11
N ARG A 135 20.31 12.68 -0.53
CA ARG A 135 19.27 11.93 -1.25
C ARG A 135 18.08 11.58 -0.37
N TYR A 136 18.31 11.24 0.90
CA TYR A 136 17.24 11.00 1.87
C TYR A 136 16.39 12.26 2.09
N ASP A 137 17.03 13.42 2.25
CA ASP A 137 16.36 14.70 2.44
C ASP A 137 15.57 15.09 1.18
N LEU A 138 16.16 14.90 -0.01
CA LEU A 138 15.46 15.09 -1.28
C LEU A 138 14.24 14.17 -1.40
N ALA A 139 14.37 12.90 -1.02
CA ALA A 139 13.26 11.94 -1.02
C ALA A 139 12.13 12.40 -0.09
N SER A 140 12.47 12.96 1.07
CA SER A 140 11.50 13.50 2.02
C SER A 140 10.83 14.78 1.54
N ALA A 141 11.55 15.63 0.79
CA ALA A 141 11.04 16.91 0.30
C ALA A 141 10.14 16.76 -0.94
N VAL A 142 10.51 15.88 -1.87
CA VAL A 142 9.80 15.69 -3.15
C VAL A 142 8.81 14.53 -3.10
N GLY A 143 9.03 13.56 -2.20
CA GLY A 143 8.20 12.39 -2.05
C GLY A 143 6.78 12.70 -1.60
N LEU A 144 5.83 11.87 -2.03
CA LEU A 144 4.45 11.95 -1.54
C LEU A 144 4.40 11.56 -0.07
N ALA A 145 3.92 12.46 0.78
CA ALA A 145 3.74 12.18 2.20
C ALA A 145 2.76 11.02 2.43
N ILE A 146 3.09 10.15 3.40
CA ILE A 146 2.14 9.14 3.91
C ILE A 146 1.14 9.88 4.81
N PRO A 147 -0.18 9.74 4.59
CA PRO A 147 -1.18 10.35 5.48
C PRO A 147 -1.00 9.87 6.93
N GLU A 148 -1.04 10.79 7.89
CA GLU A 148 -0.77 10.48 9.31
C GLU A 148 -1.66 9.34 9.85
N LYS A 149 -2.95 9.33 9.49
CA LYS A 149 -3.90 8.27 9.85
C LYS A 149 -3.51 6.87 9.35
N GLU A 150 -2.72 6.78 8.29
CA GLU A 150 -2.21 5.52 7.75
C GLU A 150 -0.83 5.18 8.33
N PHE A 151 -0.09 6.14 8.87
CA PHE A 151 1.29 5.95 9.33
C PHE A 151 1.42 4.79 10.34
N LEU A 152 0.60 4.79 11.40
CA LEU A 152 0.62 3.72 12.41
C LEU A 152 0.25 2.35 11.81
N ARG A 153 -0.71 2.32 10.87
CA ARG A 153 -1.11 1.09 10.18
C ARG A 153 0.02 0.56 9.29
N GLN A 154 0.74 1.44 8.60
CA GLN A 154 1.89 1.04 7.79
C GLN A 154 3.06 0.57 8.64
N LYS A 155 3.32 1.22 9.79
CA LYS A 155 4.31 0.78 10.76
C LYS A 155 4.00 -0.61 11.31
N GLN A 156 2.74 -0.88 11.65
CA GLN A 156 2.29 -2.21 12.06
C GLN A 156 2.50 -3.24 10.94
N ARG A 157 2.09 -2.92 9.70
CA ARG A 157 2.29 -3.81 8.55
C ARG A 157 3.77 -4.10 8.28
N HIS A 158 4.64 -3.10 8.43
CA HIS A 158 6.08 -3.28 8.27
C HIS A 158 6.63 -4.25 9.32
N LYS A 159 6.30 -4.07 10.61
CA LYS A 159 6.70 -5.02 11.66
C LYS A 159 6.19 -6.43 11.41
N LEU A 160 4.92 -6.56 10.99
CA LEU A 160 4.33 -7.85 10.65
C LEU A 160 5.04 -8.50 9.45
N LYS A 161 5.36 -7.73 8.41
CA LYS A 161 6.12 -8.20 7.24
C LYS A 161 7.49 -8.73 7.66
N VAL A 162 8.22 -7.98 8.50
CA VAL A 162 9.54 -8.40 9.00
C VAL A 162 9.43 -9.68 9.82
N ALA A 163 8.45 -9.77 10.72
CA ALA A 163 8.22 -10.98 11.52
C ALA A 163 7.84 -12.20 10.66
N LEU A 164 6.96 -12.00 9.67
CA LEU A 164 6.57 -13.04 8.72
C LEU A 164 7.76 -13.51 7.89
N SER A 165 8.59 -12.58 7.38
CA SER A 165 9.79 -12.93 6.61
C SER A 165 10.73 -13.81 7.44
N LYS A 166 11.05 -13.37 8.66
CA LYS A 166 11.91 -14.16 9.59
C LYS A 166 11.33 -15.54 9.89
N HIS A 167 10.00 -15.64 9.99
CA HIS A 167 9.35 -16.93 10.22
C HIS A 167 9.47 -17.83 8.99
N LEU A 168 9.24 -17.30 7.78
CA LEU A 168 9.36 -18.06 6.54
C LEU A 168 10.79 -18.54 6.27
N ASP A 169 11.81 -17.77 6.69
CA ASP A 169 13.22 -18.18 6.60
C ASP A 169 13.47 -19.50 7.37
N THR A 170 12.72 -19.73 8.46
CA THR A 170 12.80 -20.97 9.26
C THR A 170 11.79 -22.04 8.86
N HIS A 171 10.66 -21.65 8.26
CA HIS A 171 9.54 -22.52 7.91
C HIS A 171 9.01 -22.17 6.51
N PRO A 172 9.71 -22.56 5.44
CA PRO A 172 9.39 -22.13 4.08
C PRO A 172 8.03 -22.63 3.56
N SER A 173 7.54 -23.76 4.08
CA SER A 173 6.23 -24.34 3.73
C SER A 173 5.06 -23.78 4.55
N ALA A 174 5.31 -22.87 5.50
CA ALA A 174 4.24 -22.32 6.33
C ALA A 174 3.29 -21.44 5.51
N SER A 175 1.98 -21.70 5.64
CA SER A 175 0.99 -20.84 4.96
C SER A 175 0.97 -19.43 5.58
N LEU A 176 1.04 -18.40 4.74
CA LEU A 176 1.10 -17.00 5.17
C LEU A 176 -0.12 -16.58 6.01
N LEU A 177 -1.30 -17.13 5.67
CA LEU A 177 -2.55 -16.82 6.35
C LEU A 177 -2.58 -17.38 7.77
N LEU A 178 -2.22 -18.66 7.96
CA LEU A 178 -2.21 -19.26 9.30
C LEU A 178 -1.16 -18.60 10.19
N THR A 179 0.03 -18.27 9.65
CA THR A 179 1.06 -17.57 10.43
C THR A 179 0.60 -16.18 10.86
N ARG A 180 -0.11 -15.44 9.99
CA ARG A 180 -0.69 -14.14 10.33
C ARG A 180 -1.73 -14.27 11.44
N ILE A 181 -2.63 -15.25 11.34
CA ILE A 181 -3.66 -15.51 12.36
C ILE A 181 -2.99 -15.88 13.69
N ARG A 182 -1.97 -16.75 13.67
CA ARG A 182 -1.22 -17.14 14.85
C ARG A 182 -0.56 -15.95 15.56
N PHE A 183 0.10 -15.05 14.82
CA PHE A 183 0.68 -13.84 15.42
C PHE A 183 -0.38 -12.94 16.02
N TRP A 184 -1.53 -12.78 15.35
CA TRP A 184 -2.65 -12.01 15.88
C TRP A 184 -3.20 -12.61 17.19
N ILE A 185 -3.39 -13.93 17.27
CA ILE A 185 -3.86 -14.59 18.50
C ILE A 185 -2.83 -14.38 19.61
N LYS A 186 -1.54 -14.62 19.34
CA LYS A 186 -0.47 -14.47 20.33
C LYS A 186 -0.43 -13.06 20.94
N ASP A 187 -0.43 -12.03 20.10
CA ASP A 187 -0.26 -10.64 20.55
C ASP A 187 -1.47 -10.12 21.34
N ASN A 188 -2.69 -10.57 21.01
CA ASN A 188 -3.92 -10.13 21.68
C ASN A 188 -4.28 -10.94 22.93
N PHE A 189 -3.96 -12.24 22.99
CA PHE A 189 -4.37 -13.12 24.09
C PHE A 189 -3.27 -13.33 25.13
N GLU A 190 -1.98 -13.44 24.78
CA GLU A 190 -0.91 -13.65 25.78
C GLU A 190 -0.61 -12.39 26.61
N SER A 191 -0.82 -11.19 26.07
CA SER A 191 -0.59 -9.93 26.80
C SER A 191 -1.55 -9.71 27.98
N ARG A 192 -2.70 -10.39 28.01
CA ARG A 192 -3.66 -10.29 29.13
C ARG A 192 -3.23 -11.08 30.37
N GLY A 193 -2.42 -12.14 30.21
CA GLY A 193 -2.01 -13.00 31.32
C GLY A 193 -0.92 -12.41 32.22
N LYS A 194 -0.08 -11.49 31.72
CA LYS A 194 1.06 -10.95 32.47
C LYS A 194 0.76 -9.70 33.30
N ASN A 195 -0.36 -9.02 33.05
CA ASN A 195 -0.75 -7.83 33.83
C ASN A 195 -1.61 -8.17 35.06
N GLY A 196 -1.97 -9.44 35.29
CA GLY A 196 -2.80 -9.88 36.42
C GLY A 196 -2.04 -10.45 37.61
N SER A 197 -0.69 -10.49 37.60
CA SER A 197 0.13 -11.08 38.67
C SER A 197 0.99 -10.06 39.42
N GLN A 198 0.65 -8.78 39.36
CA GLN A 198 1.34 -7.69 40.10
C GLN A 198 0.37 -6.80 40.89
N SER A 199 -0.80 -7.31 41.27
CA SER A 199 -1.70 -6.67 42.24
C SER A 199 -1.76 -7.46 43.53
#